data_AF-A0A917X8Y1-F1
#
_entry.id   AF-A0A917X8Y1-F1
#
_cell.length_a   1.000
_cell.length_b   1.000
_cell.length_c   1.000
_cell.angle_alpha   90.00
_cell.angle_beta   90.00
_cell.angle_gamma   90.00
#
_symmetry.space_group_name_H-M   'P 1'
#
loop_
_entity.id
_entity.type
_entity.pdbx_description
1 polymer ?
#
loop_
_entity_poly.entity_id
_entity_poly.type
_entity_poly.pdbx_seq_one_letter_code
_entity_poly.pdbx_strand_id
1 'polypeptide(L)' 'MAIDDETVTLTEAAAILNIDNPRSARRALDRAQVKAVSRAPGRGGENVYRRADVESVKRRGRGFRTDRRSG' A
#
# COMPACT_ATOMS: atom_id res chain seq x y z
N MET A 1 18.26 -14.48 10.76
CA MET A 1 18.51 -13.26 9.97
C MET A 1 17.16 -12.82 9.43
N ALA A 2 16.44 -11.98 10.17
CA ALA A 2 15.14 -11.46 9.74
C ALA A 2 15.44 -10.28 8.83
N ILE A 3 15.21 -10.46 7.53
CA ILE A 3 15.20 -9.35 6.58
C ILE A 3 14.05 -8.46 7.04
N ASP A 4 14.27 -7.15 7.13
CA ASP A 4 13.33 -6.07 7.46
C ASP A 4 12.05 -6.07 6.58
N ASP A 5 11.25 -7.14 6.66
CA ASP A 5 10.04 -7.38 5.85
C ASP A 5 8.84 -6.56 6.35
N GLU A 6 9.05 -5.77 7.40
CA GLU A 6 7.98 -4.99 8.02
C GLU A 6 7.62 -3.72 7.25
N THR A 7 8.54 -3.19 6.42
CA THR A 7 8.31 -1.92 5.72
C THR A 7 8.60 -1.99 4.22
N VAL A 8 7.77 -1.30 3.44
CA VAL A 8 7.79 -1.30 1.98
C VAL A 8 7.72 0.12 1.44
N THR A 9 8.37 0.41 0.31
CA THR A 9 8.26 1.72 -0.33
C THR A 9 6.91 1.88 -1.04
N LEU A 10 6.59 3.11 -1.47
CA LEU A 10 5.35 3.37 -2.22
C LEU A 10 5.24 2.50 -3.49
N THR A 11 6.35 2.28 -4.18
CA THR A 11 6.39 1.47 -5.40
C THR A 11 6.11 -0.01 -5.10
N GLU A 12 6.71 -0.55 -4.03
CA GLU A 12 6.45 -1.92 -3.57
C GLU A 12 5.01 -2.07 -3.05
N ALA A 13 4.49 -1.07 -2.33
CA ALA A 13 3.11 -1.03 -1.90
C ALA A 13 2.13 -1.02 -3.09
N ALA A 14 2.46 -0.31 -4.18
CA ALA A 14 1.67 -0.30 -5.40
C ALA A 14 1.58 -1.69 -6.04
N ALA A 15 2.70 -2.42 -6.08
CA ALA A 15 2.73 -3.82 -6.52
C ALA A 15 1.88 -4.73 -5.61
N ILE A 16 1.97 -4.57 -4.29
CA ILE A 16 1.13 -5.34 -3.34
C ILE A 16 -0.35 -5.04 -3.58
N LEU A 17 -0.73 -3.78 -3.80
CA LEU A 17 -2.11 -3.37 -4.06
C LEU A 17 -2.60 -3.73 -5.47
N ASN A 18 -1.75 -4.27 -6.35
CA ASN A 18 -2.03 -4.46 -7.79
C ASN A 18 -2.50 -3.14 -8.46
N ILE A 19 -1.76 -2.05 -8.23
CA ILE A 19 -2.03 -0.73 -8.81
C ILE A 19 -0.83 -0.31 -9.64
N ASP A 20 -1.02 -0.12 -10.95
CA ASP A 20 0.07 0.20 -11.89
C ASP A 20 0.63 1.62 -11.75
N ASN A 21 -0.11 2.51 -11.05
CA ASN A 21 0.28 3.90 -10.85
C ASN A 21 0.60 4.19 -9.36
N PRO A 22 1.85 4.54 -9.01
CA PRO A 22 2.26 4.85 -7.64
C PRO A 22 1.44 5.99 -6.99
N ARG A 23 1.00 6.99 -7.77
CA ARG A 23 0.14 8.08 -7.25
C ARG A 23 -1.25 7.58 -6.86
N SER A 24 -1.79 6.61 -7.60
CA SER A 24 -3.06 5.97 -7.27
C SER A 24 -2.93 5.09 -6.03
N ALA A 25 -1.81 4.38 -5.88
CA ALA A 25 -1.51 3.62 -4.67
C ALA A 25 -1.41 4.54 -3.44
N ARG A 26 -0.74 5.68 -3.56
CA ARG A 26 -0.69 6.71 -2.51
C ARG A 26 -2.09 7.14 -2.09
N ARG A 27 -2.95 7.51 -3.04
CA ARG A 27 -4.34 7.90 -2.75
C ARG A 27 -5.14 6.79 -2.08
N ALA A 28 -4.92 5.53 -2.46
CA ALA A 28 -5.59 4.39 -1.83
C ALA A 28 -5.16 4.23 -0.36
N LEU A 29 -3.87 4.37 -0.06
CA LEU A 29 -3.33 4.34 1.30
C LEU A 29 -3.83 5.54 2.13
N ASP A 30 -3.83 6.74 1.55
CA ASP A 30 -4.32 7.96 2.20
C ASP A 30 -5.82 7.86 2.55
N ARG A 31 -6.66 7.33 1.64
CA ARG A 31 -8.09 7.07 1.91
C ARG A 31 -8.30 6.03 3.00
N ALA A 32 -7.41 5.05 3.09
CA ALA A 32 -7.42 4.06 4.16
C ALA A 32 -6.78 4.55 5.46
N GLN A 33 -6.37 5.84 5.51
CA GLN A 33 -5.71 6.48 6.64
C GLN A 33 -4.38 5.83 7.03
N VAL A 34 -3.72 5.13 6.10
CA VAL A 34 -2.41 4.52 6.31
C VAL A 34 -1.33 5.60 6.16
N LYS A 35 -0.64 5.90 7.27
CA LYS A 35 0.44 6.89 7.30
C LYS A 35 1.78 6.28 6.91
N ALA A 36 2.63 7.08 6.28
CA ALA A 36 4.01 6.71 6.06
C ALA A 36 4.76 6.67 7.40
N VAL A 37 5.56 5.64 7.62
CA VAL A 37 6.38 5.49 8.83
C VAL A 37 7.69 6.26 8.75
N SER A 38 8.23 6.42 7.55
CA SER A 38 9.47 7.15 7.30
C SER A 38 9.56 7.57 5.84
N ARG A 39 10.60 8.32 5.50
CA ARG A 39 11.05 8.54 4.13
C ARG A 39 12.36 7.81 3.91
N ALA A 40 12.43 6.98 2.87
CA ALA A 40 13.62 6.21 2.56
C ALA A 40 14.77 7.17 2.16
N PRO A 41 15.94 7.09 2.82
CA PRO A 41 17.12 7.81 2.36
C PRO A 41 17.60 7.20 1.03
N GLY A 42 17.94 8.04 0.05
CA GLY A 42 18.54 7.61 -1.22
C GLY A 42 17.58 7.22 -2.36
N ARG A 43 16.29 7.00 -2.12
CA ARG A 43 15.24 6.79 -3.17
C ARG A 43 14.40 8.05 -3.42
N GLY A 44 15.03 9.21 -3.58
CA GLY A 44 14.31 10.48 -3.83
C GLY A 44 13.37 10.94 -2.70
N GLY A 45 13.50 10.38 -1.49
CA GLY A 45 12.60 10.65 -0.37
C GLY A 45 11.24 9.94 -0.47
N GLU A 46 11.16 8.80 -1.16
CA GLU A 46 9.96 7.98 -1.20
C GLU A 46 9.45 7.65 0.21
N ASN A 47 8.14 7.73 0.37
CA ASN A 47 7.49 7.37 1.62
C ASN A 47 7.49 5.86 1.79
N VAL A 48 7.80 5.44 3.01
CA VAL A 48 7.85 4.05 3.44
C VAL A 48 6.63 3.76 4.30
N TYR A 49 6.03 2.59 4.12
CA TYR A 49 4.80 2.15 4.79
C TYR A 49 5.04 0.81 5.46
N ARG A 50 4.25 0.48 6.48
CA ARG A 50 4.25 -0.89 7.02
C ARG A 50 3.56 -1.84 6.05
N ARG A 51 4.18 -2.98 5.77
CA ARG A 51 3.64 -4.01 4.89
C ARG A 51 2.27 -4.49 5.36
N ALA A 52 2.13 -4.76 6.65
CA ALA A 52 0.87 -5.22 7.25
C ALA A 52 -0.28 -4.23 7.01
N ASP A 53 -0.02 -2.93 7.11
CA ASP A 53 -1.03 -1.90 6.86
C ASP A 53 -1.44 -1.88 5.39
N VAL A 54 -0.48 -1.95 4.46
CA VAL A 54 -0.74 -2.03 3.01
C VAL A 54 -1.58 -3.27 2.66
N GLU A 55 -1.24 -4.43 3.23
CA GLU A 55 -2.00 -5.66 3.02
C GLU A 55 -3.43 -5.58 3.58
N SER A 56 -3.62 -4.87 4.70
CA SER A 56 -4.94 -4.59 5.25
C SER A 56 -5.81 -3.79 4.27
N VAL A 57 -5.21 -2.81 3.56
CA VAL A 57 -5.89 -2.02 2.52
C VAL A 57 -6.27 -2.92 1.34
N LYS A 58 -5.38 -3.80 0.89
CA LYS A 58 -5.68 -4.79 -0.15
C LYS A 58 -6.87 -5.67 0.22
N ARG A 59 -6.95 -6.11 1.49
CA ARG A 59 -8.03 -6.96 2.00
C ARG A 59 -9.36 -6.19 2.03
N ARG A 60 -9.37 -4.95 2.52
CA ARG A 60 -10.56 -4.08 2.53
C ARG A 60 -11.05 -3.75 1.12
N GLY A 61 -10.15 -3.43 0.20
CA GLY A 61 -10.48 -3.11 -1.20
C GLY A 61 -11.06 -4.28 -2.01
N ARG A 62 -10.74 -5.53 -1.63
CA ARG A 62 -11.34 -6.73 -2.24
C ARG A 62 -12.79 -6.97 -1.79
N GLY A 63 -13.17 -6.51 -0.59
CA GLY A 63 -14.57 -6.57 -0.13
C GLY A 63 -15.52 -5.70 -0.96
N PHE A 64 -15.05 -4.54 -1.45
CA PHE A 64 -15.87 -3.54 -2.15
C PHE A 64 -16.09 -3.81 -3.65
N ARG A 65 -15.45 -4.85 -4.22
CA ARG A 65 -15.71 -5.28 -5.61
C ARG A 65 -16.56 -6.55 -5.69
N THR A 66 -16.76 -7.23 -4.55
CA THR A 66 -17.47 -8.51 -4.52
C THR A 66 -18.99 -8.32 -4.40
N ASP A 67 -19.48 -7.11 -4.08
CA ASP A 67 -20.92 -6.82 -3.98
C ASP A 67 -21.59 -6.42 -5.31
N ARG A 68 -20.83 -6.11 -6.37
CA ARG A 68 -21.41 -5.66 -7.66
C ARG A 68 -21.37 -6.72 -8.76
N ARG A 69 -21.86 -7.92 -8.46
CA ARG A 69 -22.33 -8.93 -9.44
C ARG A 69 -23.27 -9.93 -8.75
N SER A 70 -24.45 -9.46 -8.39
CA SER A 70 -25.65 -10.26 -8.12
C SER A 70 -26.82 -9.29 -8.14
N GLY A 71 -27.47 -9.17 -9.30
CA GLY A 71 -28.55 -8.23 -9.57
C GLY A 71 -28.68 -8.01 -11.06
#